data_AF-A0A450SWV4-F1
#
_entry.id   AF-A0A450SWV4-F1
#
_cell.length_a   1.000
_cell.length_b   1.000
_cell.length_c   1.000
_cell.angle_alpha   90.00
_cell.angle_beta   90.00
_cell.angle_gamma   90.00
#
_symmetry.space_group_name_H-M   'P 1'
#
loop_
_entity.id
_entity.type
_entity.pdbx_description
1 polymer ?
#
loop_
_entity_poly.entity_id
_entity_poly.type
_entity_poly.pdbx_seq_one_letter_code
_entity_poly.pdbx_strand_id
1 'polypeptide(L)'
;MLKRHRPLLLNWFRAKGQFSSGIVEGLNTKAKLTTRKAFGFRTYHGIEIALYHALGDLPVPVLRLPLLAGLFHLLSLAKIGAGEQQSPAHSDTNRSV
;
A
#
# COMPACT_ATOMS: atom_id res chain seq x y z
N MET A 1 -9.93 -22.34 29.95
CA MET A 1 -10.02 -21.95 28.52
C MET A 1 -8.91 -22.52 27.65
N LEU A 2 -7.62 -22.40 28.03
CA LEU A 2 -6.49 -22.89 27.22
C LEU A 2 -6.38 -24.42 27.10
N LYS A 3 -6.68 -25.17 28.16
CA LYS A 3 -6.67 -26.65 28.14
C LYS A 3 -7.60 -27.24 27.05
N ARG A 4 -8.73 -26.59 26.77
CA ARG A 4 -9.69 -26.97 25.71
C ARG A 4 -9.14 -26.78 24.31
N HIS A 5 -8.25 -25.80 24.11
CA HIS A 5 -7.65 -25.47 22.81
C HIS A 5 -6.23 -26.04 22.64
N ARG A 6 -5.78 -26.88 23.58
CA ARG A 6 -4.51 -27.60 23.53
C ARG A 6 -4.21 -28.21 22.14
N PRO A 7 -5.13 -28.91 21.45
CA PRO A 7 -4.82 -29.49 20.14
C PRO A 7 -4.42 -28.44 19.09
N LEU A 8 -5.03 -27.26 19.09
CA LEU A 8 -4.69 -26.17 18.15
C LEU A 8 -3.35 -25.52 18.50
N LEU A 9 -3.08 -25.30 19.79
CA LEU A 9 -1.81 -24.74 20.25
C LEU A 9 -0.62 -25.65 19.90
N LEU A 10 -0.81 -26.98 19.96
CA LEU A 10 0.23 -27.93 19.58
C LEU A 10 0.55 -27.93 18.08
N ASN A 11 -0.37 -27.45 17.22
CA ASN A 11 -0.09 -27.33 15.79
C ASN A 11 1.04 -26.34 15.49
N TRP A 12 1.18 -25.29 16.30
CA TRP A 12 2.31 -24.35 16.19
C TRP A 12 3.66 -25.07 16.34
N PHE A 13 3.79 -25.93 17.35
CA PHE A 13 5.00 -26.70 17.60
C PHE A 13 5.24 -27.77 16.54
N ARG A 14 4.17 -28.44 16.08
CA ARG A 14 4.24 -29.44 14.98
C ARG A 14 4.68 -28.81 13.66
N ALA A 15 4.22 -27.59 13.38
CA ALA A 15 4.55 -26.85 12.16
C ALA A 15 5.97 -26.28 12.16
N LYS A 16 6.70 -26.28 13.29
CA LYS A 16 8.12 -25.90 13.40
C LYS A 16 8.48 -24.56 12.69
N GLY A 17 7.62 -23.55 12.81
CA GLY A 17 7.88 -22.24 12.21
C GLY A 17 7.65 -22.17 10.70
N GLN A 18 6.98 -23.13 10.08
CA GLN A 18 6.60 -23.06 8.65
C GLN A 18 5.64 -21.90 8.32
N PHE A 19 5.00 -21.32 9.33
CA PHE A 19 4.11 -20.16 9.16
C PHE A 19 4.78 -18.89 9.69
N SER A 20 4.82 -17.84 8.86
CA SER A 20 5.26 -16.52 9.27
C SER A 20 4.09 -15.72 9.84
N SER A 21 4.11 -15.47 11.14
CA SER A 21 3.12 -14.61 11.80
C SER A 21 3.16 -13.17 11.27
N GLY A 22 4.33 -12.67 10.88
CA GLY A 22 4.48 -11.29 10.39
C GLY A 22 3.75 -11.03 9.07
N ILE A 23 3.74 -11.99 8.15
CA ILE A 23 2.99 -11.89 6.89
C ILE A 23 1.48 -11.86 7.19
N VAL A 24 1.01 -12.74 8.08
CA VAL A 24 -0.40 -12.80 8.48
C VAL A 24 -0.84 -11.51 9.19
N GLU A 25 -0.01 -10.98 10.08
CA GLU A 25 -0.28 -9.73 10.79
C GLU A 25 -0.30 -8.52 9.87
N GLY A 26 0.64 -8.44 8.92
CA GLY A 26 0.67 -7.41 7.89
C GLY A 26 -0.57 -7.46 7.01
N LEU A 27 -0.96 -8.66 6.56
CA LEU A 27 -2.18 -8.88 5.79
C LEU A 27 -3.44 -8.45 6.57
N ASN A 28 -3.55 -8.84 7.84
CA ASN A 28 -4.68 -8.48 8.70
C ASN A 28 -4.77 -6.95 8.91
N THR A 29 -3.62 -6.30 9.11
CA THR A 29 -3.54 -4.84 9.22
C THR A 29 -4.00 -4.15 7.93
N LYS A 30 -3.56 -4.66 6.77
CA LYS A 30 -3.98 -4.15 5.46
C LYS A 30 -5.51 -4.27 5.28
N ALA A 31 -6.08 -5.44 5.57
CA ALA A 31 -7.53 -5.66 5.47
C ALA A 31 -8.34 -4.71 6.39
N LYS A 32 -7.89 -4.54 7.64
CA LYS A 32 -8.50 -3.61 8.61
C LYS A 32 -8.48 -2.17 8.11
N LEU A 33 -7.34 -1.70 7.57
CA LEU A 33 -7.21 -0.34 7.05
C LEU A 33 -8.08 -0.12 5.81
N THR A 34 -8.10 -1.07 4.87
CA THR A 34 -8.95 -1.01 3.68
C THR A 34 -10.42 -0.92 4.05
N THR A 35 -10.88 -1.75 4.97
CA THR A 35 -12.27 -1.74 5.45
C THR A 35 -12.64 -0.39 6.06
N ARG A 36 -11.75 0.20 6.87
CA ARG A 36 -11.95 1.55 7.45
C ARG A 36 -12.04 2.65 6.39
N LYS A 37 -11.20 2.59 5.35
CA LYS A 37 -11.26 3.54 4.23
C LYS A 37 -12.56 3.41 3.43
N ALA A 38 -12.97 2.18 3.14
CA ALA A 38 -14.18 1.89 2.39
C ALA A 38 -15.48 2.15 3.18
N PHE A 39 -15.39 2.30 4.50
CA PHE A 39 -16.54 2.63 5.35
C PHE A 39 -17.27 3.91 4.93
N GLY A 40 -16.58 4.84 4.26
CA GLY A 40 -17.19 6.05 3.69
C GLY A 40 -18.31 5.75 2.69
N PHE A 41 -18.28 4.60 2.00
CA PHE A 41 -19.31 4.18 1.04
C PHE A 41 -20.56 3.58 1.70
N ARG A 42 -20.51 3.27 3.00
CA ARG A 42 -21.64 2.78 3.81
C ARG A 42 -22.37 1.55 3.26
N THR A 43 -21.75 0.80 2.36
CA THR A 43 -22.29 -0.41 1.75
C THR A 43 -21.32 -1.56 1.90
N TYR A 44 -21.84 -2.76 2.13
CA TYR A 44 -21.02 -3.98 2.17
C TYR A 44 -20.31 -4.23 0.83
N HIS A 45 -20.99 -3.95 -0.28
CA HIS A 45 -20.44 -4.10 -1.61
C HIS A 45 -19.23 -3.19 -1.86
N GLY A 46 -19.25 -1.94 -1.37
CA GLY A 46 -18.10 -1.04 -1.48
C GLY A 46 -16.89 -1.52 -0.67
N ILE A 47 -17.11 -2.13 0.50
CA ILE A 47 -16.05 -2.75 1.30
C ILE A 47 -15.47 -3.97 0.59
N GLU A 48 -16.34 -4.81 0.03
CA GLU A 48 -15.96 -6.01 -0.72
C GLU A 48 -15.06 -5.67 -1.92
N ILE A 49 -15.48 -4.73 -2.78
CA ILE A 49 -14.69 -4.26 -3.92
C ILE A 49 -13.33 -3.71 -3.46
N ALA A 50 -13.32 -2.87 -2.42
CA ALA A 50 -12.09 -2.30 -1.90
C ALA A 50 -11.12 -3.39 -1.39
N LEU A 51 -11.64 -4.44 -0.74
CA LEU A 51 -10.84 -5.57 -0.30
C LEU A 51 -10.29 -6.37 -1.47
N TYR A 52 -11.06 -6.63 -2.53
CA TYR A 52 -10.57 -7.33 -3.72
C TYR A 52 -9.44 -6.56 -4.41
N HIS A 53 -9.56 -5.24 -4.55
CA HIS A 53 -8.47 -4.43 -5.11
C HIS A 53 -7.24 -4.39 -4.20
N ALA A 54 -7.43 -4.19 -2.89
CA ALA A 54 -6.30 -4.03 -1.97
C ALA A 54 -5.56 -5.34 -1.68
N LEU A 55 -6.26 -6.48 -1.66
CA LEU A 55 -5.70 -7.78 -1.30
C LEU A 55 -5.41 -8.67 -2.51
N GLY A 56 -6.24 -8.58 -3.57
CA GLY A 56 -6.16 -9.41 -4.77
C GLY A 56 -5.53 -8.73 -5.98
N ASP A 57 -5.04 -7.49 -5.85
CA ASP A 57 -4.39 -6.71 -6.91
C ASP A 57 -5.20 -6.64 -8.22
N LEU A 58 -6.54 -6.59 -8.08
CA LEU A 58 -7.45 -6.55 -9.21
C LEU A 58 -7.25 -5.22 -9.98
N PRO A 59 -7.16 -5.24 -11.32
CA PRO A 59 -6.92 -4.04 -12.10
C PRO A 59 -8.00 -2.99 -11.82
N VAL A 60 -7.55 -1.77 -11.53
CA VAL A 60 -8.45 -0.63 -11.34
C VAL A 60 -9.12 -0.32 -12.69
N PRO A 61 -10.43 -0.05 -12.72
CA PRO A 61 -11.09 0.30 -13.97
C PRO A 61 -10.39 1.50 -14.61
N VAL A 62 -10.01 1.34 -15.88
CA VAL A 62 -9.41 2.42 -16.67
C VAL A 62 -10.48 3.49 -16.84
N LEU A 63 -10.33 4.62 -16.15
CA LEU A 63 -11.19 5.77 -16.36
C LEU A 63 -11.04 6.21 -17.81
N ARG A 64 -12.08 5.97 -18.62
CA ARG A 64 -12.16 6.39 -20.02
C ARG A 64 -12.45 7.89 -20.09
N LEU A 65 -11.56 8.70 -19.51
CA LEU A 65 -11.56 10.15 -19.64
C LEU A 65 -10.44 10.53 -20.62
N PRO A 66 -10.73 10.66 -21.93
CA PRO A 66 -9.72 11.02 -22.94
C PRO A 66 -9.04 12.37 -22.64
N LEU A 67 -9.65 13.21 -21.80
CA LEU A 67 -9.17 14.54 -21.45
C LEU A 67 -7.99 14.53 -20.45
N LEU A 68 -7.93 13.54 -19.55
CA LEU A 68 -6.85 13.45 -18.55
C LEU A 68 -5.57 12.83 -19.10
N ALA A 69 -5.71 11.88 -20.04
CA ALA A 69 -4.56 11.28 -20.73
C ALA A 69 -3.76 12.33 -21.54
N GLY A 70 -4.45 13.27 -22.20
CA GLY A 70 -3.82 14.39 -22.89
C GLY A 70 -3.09 15.35 -21.95
N LEU A 71 -3.65 15.62 -20.76
CA LEU A 71 -3.04 16.51 -19.78
C LEU A 71 -1.73 15.93 -19.21
N PHE A 72 -1.68 14.62 -18.98
CA PHE A 72 -0.44 13.96 -18.52
C PHE A 72 0.66 14.05 -19.58
N HIS A 73 0.30 13.89 -20.86
CA HIS A 73 1.26 14.04 -21.95
C HIS A 73 1.75 15.49 -22.11
N LEU A 74 0.85 16.48 -21.99
CA LEU A 74 1.19 17.91 -22.04
C LEU A 74 2.06 18.34 -20.85
N LEU A 75 1.80 17.85 -19.64
CA LEU A 75 2.63 18.12 -18.46
C LEU A 75 4.02 17.47 -18.59
N SER A 76 4.12 16.30 -19.22
CA SER A 76 5.40 15.66 -19.52
C SER A 76 6.21 16.46 -20.55
N LEU A 77 5.56 17.08 -21.54
CA LEU A 77 6.22 17.96 -22.52
C LEU A 77 6.65 19.30 -21.90
N ALA A 78 5.86 19.84 -20.97
CA ALA A 78 6.20 21.08 -20.25
C ALA A 78 7.47 20.92 -19.38
N LYS A 79 7.78 19.72 -18.88
CA LYS A 79 9.02 19.45 -18.14
C LYS A 79 10.27 19.36 -19.02
N ILE A 80 10.13 19.09 -20.32
CA ILE A 80 11.27 18.96 -21.24
C ILE A 80 11.71 20.35 -21.77
N GLY A 81 10.82 21.35 -21.76
CA GLY A 81 11.12 22.72 -22.19
C GLY A 81 11.85 23.60 -21.16
N ALA A 82 11.88 23.21 -19.89
CA ALA A 82 12.58 23.94 -18.83
C ALA A 82 13.97 23.36 -18.63
N GLY A 83 14.88 23.71 -19.55
CA GLY A 83 16.29 23.35 -19.48
C GLY A 83 16.97 23.82 -18.18
N GLU A 84 17.68 22.87 -17.57
CA GLU A 84 18.98 23.00 -16.91
C GLU A 84 19.39 24.35 -16.29
N GLN A 85 19.40 24.40 -14.96
CA GLN A 85 20.41 25.10 -14.15
C GLN A 85 20.70 24.25 -12.91
N GLN A 86 21.54 23.22 -13.05
CA GLN A 86 22.21 22.61 -11.90
C GLN A 86 23.46 23.46 -11.63
N SER A 87 23.52 24.17 -10.49
CA SER A 87 24.71 24.89 -10.01
C SER A 87 24.85 24.68 -8.48
N PRO A 88 26.08 24.60 -7.92
CA PRO A 88 26.43 23.56 -6.97
C PRO A 88 26.30 23.92 -5.48
N ALA A 89 26.17 22.83 -4.70
CA ALA A 89 26.52 22.58 -3.30
C ALA A 89 26.86 23.79 -2.38
N HIS A 90 25.98 24.01 -1.40
CA HIS A 90 26.18 24.88 -0.27
C HIS A 90 27.17 24.24 0.73
N SER A 91 28.11 25.07 1.19
CA SER A 91 29.26 24.80 2.05
C SER A 91 28.96 24.19 3.42
N ASP A 92 29.74 23.17 3.78
CA ASP A 92 29.93 22.67 5.14
C ASP A 92 30.60 23.73 6.03
N THR A 93 29.94 24.14 7.11
CA THR A 93 30.57 24.86 8.23
C THR A 93 30.59 23.93 9.43
N ASN A 94 31.63 23.10 9.53
CA ASN A 94 31.97 22.40 10.76
C ASN A 94 32.87 23.30 11.62
N ARG A 95 32.37 23.60 12.81
CA ARG A 95 32.99 24.42 13.84
C ARG A 95 34.02 23.55 14.57
N SER A 96 35.29 23.92 14.46
CA SER A 96 36.40 23.37 15.24
C SER A 96 37.08 24.50 16.01
N VAL A 97 36.75 24.66 17.29
CA VAL A 97 37.64 25.04 18.41
C VAL A 97 37.01 24.53 19.70
#